data_AF-A0AAV7XGY3-F1
#
_entry.id   AF-A0AAV7XGY3-F1
#
_cell.length_a   1.000
_cell.length_b   1.000
_cell.length_c   1.000
_cell.angle_alpha   90.00
_cell.angle_beta   90.00
_cell.angle_gamma   90.00
#
_symmetry.space_group_name_H-M   'P 1'
#
loop_
_entity.id
_entity.type
_entity.pdbx_description
1 polymer ?
#
loop_
_entity_poly.entity_id
_entity_poly.type
_entity_poly.pdbx_seq_one_letter_code
_entity_poly.pdbx_strand_id
1 'polypeptide(L)'
;MGLLGHLLWTLGTAWALAVVAPAADAQVFSVPLDAEAASTLHWRVDYARRAVQVEVHVGLDERAWFALGFSDYGEPAPADYCVLWRDWRGLVRLQDAHAAADGRLHLDAHQDCLGFRHTRAGNLTKFAFQRQFDTCDPDDYVIEEGTTHVVWAAGAGPLFRLDGVSVLGEGARRGMQRAQLLKNTDVHDDVPPDAWHLDVRADRVQVPAVDTTYWCHVVKVPQQLARKHHVVRYEALIQHGNEGLVHHMEVFHCEAPLGQAVPLYRGPCTAAARPDASQVCKRVLAAWAMGATPFVYPKEAGLPIGGPQFNPYVMLEVHYNNPENKSDWVDSSGIRLTLSATLRPHDGGVMELGLEYTDKMAVPPGQPHFQLTGHCIAECTEVGIPGGGITVFGSQLHTHLTGVRLVTRHVRAGRELPEMNRDNHYSTHFQEIRRLKRPVQVLPGDALVTTCTYDTRARPNVTLGGFSIQDEMCVNYIHYYPKVDLEVCKSSVSDASLQSYFRLLHELDGQDTGPHLGVSGNYRAVRWTPVRARVLSALYDEAPLAMQCNRSSGARFPGDWAAMAATRVTAPLPAAPRPCPLREHGRHGGEDEDEDGPAAAPQHADAVRMEDWGQGDDMDWGQGHGRH
;
A
#
# COMPACT_ATOMS: atom_id res chain seq x y z
N MET A 1 50.14 47.34 -56.47
CA MET A 1 51.34 46.80 -55.79
C MET A 1 50.84 45.66 -54.92
N GLY A 2 50.85 44.40 -55.37
CA GLY A 2 51.98 43.46 -55.25
C GLY A 2 52.15 43.06 -53.77
N LEU A 3 52.11 41.81 -53.29
CA LEU A 3 52.47 40.51 -53.86
C LEU A 3 51.85 39.37 -53.01
N LEU A 4 51.51 38.27 -53.70
CA LEU A 4 51.67 36.83 -53.37
C LEU A 4 51.55 36.27 -51.93
N GLY A 5 50.77 35.19 -51.80
CA GLY A 5 50.89 34.23 -50.70
C GLY A 5 49.85 33.11 -50.70
N HIS A 6 50.02 32.13 -51.59
CA HIS A 6 49.44 30.78 -51.70
C HIS A 6 48.35 30.24 -50.74
N LEU A 7 47.28 29.73 -51.37
CA LEU A 7 46.40 28.67 -50.84
C LEU A 7 47.16 27.35 -50.65
N LEU A 8 46.87 26.63 -49.57
CA LEU A 8 46.89 25.17 -49.51
C LEU A 8 45.89 24.67 -48.44
N TRP A 9 45.10 23.68 -48.85
CA TRP A 9 43.99 23.07 -48.12
C TRP A 9 44.43 22.24 -46.91
N THR A 10 43.63 22.28 -45.84
CA THR A 10 43.44 21.12 -44.95
C THR A 10 41.98 21.04 -44.51
N LEU A 11 41.32 19.95 -44.92
CA LEU A 11 40.02 19.49 -44.43
C LEU A 11 40.14 19.13 -42.94
N GLY A 12 39.43 19.86 -42.08
CA GLY A 12 39.21 19.51 -40.68
C GLY A 12 37.74 19.18 -40.46
N THR A 13 37.41 17.89 -40.35
CA THR A 13 36.11 17.41 -39.91
C THR A 13 35.85 17.89 -38.48
N ALA A 14 34.88 18.78 -38.30
CA ALA A 14 34.38 19.18 -36.99
C ALA A 14 33.57 18.03 -36.38
N TRP A 15 34.17 17.30 -35.43
CA TRP A 15 33.43 16.44 -34.53
C TRP A 15 32.67 17.34 -33.56
N ALA A 16 31.35 17.47 -33.77
CA ALA A 16 30.48 18.05 -32.76
C ALA A 16 30.49 17.10 -31.54
N LEU A 17 31.25 17.46 -30.51
CA LEU A 17 31.08 16.90 -29.18
C LEU A 17 29.67 17.27 -28.72
N ALA A 18 28.75 16.32 -28.85
CA ALA A 18 27.52 16.34 -28.10
C ALA A 18 27.91 16.31 -26.62
N VAL A 19 27.90 17.48 -25.99
CA VAL A 19 27.95 17.60 -24.54
C VAL A 19 26.68 16.93 -24.05
N VAL A 20 26.80 15.66 -23.69
CA VAL A 20 25.81 14.96 -22.88
C VAL A 20 25.72 15.79 -21.61
N ALA A 21 24.60 16.50 -21.43
CA ALA A 21 24.28 17.15 -20.17
C ALA A 21 24.47 16.09 -19.06
N PRO A 22 25.13 16.43 -17.94
CA PRO A 22 25.21 15.50 -16.82
C PRO A 22 23.77 15.14 -16.46
N ALA A 23 23.47 13.83 -16.41
CA ALA A 23 22.23 13.36 -15.86
C ALA A 23 22.04 14.06 -14.51
N ALA A 24 20.92 14.76 -14.33
CA ALA A 24 20.56 15.38 -13.06
C ALA A 24 20.85 14.37 -11.95
N ASP A 25 21.47 14.83 -10.85
CA ASP A 25 21.94 13.99 -9.76
C ASP A 25 20.76 13.17 -9.20
N ALA A 26 20.60 11.94 -9.69
CA ALA A 26 19.42 11.15 -9.43
C ALA A 26 19.42 10.76 -7.96
N GLN A 27 18.33 11.09 -7.25
CA GLN A 27 18.17 10.84 -5.83
C GLN A 27 18.48 9.37 -5.49
N VAL A 28 19.37 9.17 -4.52
CA VAL A 28 19.72 7.83 -4.01
C VAL A 28 18.82 7.54 -2.82
N PHE A 29 18.19 6.37 -2.84
CA PHE A 29 17.44 5.84 -1.72
C PHE A 29 18.23 4.72 -1.05
N SER A 30 17.95 4.45 0.22
CA SER A 30 18.62 3.38 0.96
C SER A 30 17.76 2.79 2.07
N VAL A 31 18.00 1.51 2.37
CA VAL A 31 17.38 0.79 3.49
C VAL A 31 18.37 -0.23 4.08
N PRO A 32 18.47 -0.34 5.42
CA PRO A 32 19.24 -1.41 6.04
C PRO A 32 18.58 -2.76 5.75
N LEU A 33 19.38 -3.79 5.48
CA LEU A 33 18.89 -5.15 5.21
C LEU A 33 18.84 -6.01 6.49
N ASP A 34 19.68 -5.71 7.47
CA ASP A 34 19.73 -6.40 8.77
C ASP A 34 19.54 -5.43 9.94
N ALA A 35 19.19 -5.97 11.12
CA ALA A 35 18.85 -5.17 12.30
C ALA A 35 20.03 -4.33 12.83
N GLU A 36 21.27 -4.73 12.54
CA GLU A 36 22.49 -4.03 12.95
C GLU A 36 22.95 -3.00 11.90
N ALA A 37 22.23 -2.87 10.78
CA ALA A 37 22.61 -2.08 9.61
C ALA A 37 24.02 -2.41 9.06
N ALA A 38 24.51 -3.64 9.26
CA ALA A 38 25.78 -4.12 8.74
C ALA A 38 25.75 -4.33 7.21
N SER A 39 24.55 -4.54 6.67
CA SER A 39 24.26 -4.65 5.25
C SER A 39 23.22 -3.59 4.87
N THR A 40 23.49 -2.82 3.81
CA THR A 40 22.59 -1.75 3.35
C THR A 40 22.38 -1.86 1.85
N LEU A 41 21.11 -1.76 1.43
CA LEU A 41 20.71 -1.62 0.05
C LEU A 41 20.61 -0.14 -0.30
N HIS A 42 21.21 0.27 -1.41
CA HIS A 42 21.06 1.56 -2.06
C HIS A 42 20.47 1.39 -3.45
N TRP A 43 19.60 2.29 -3.88
CA TRP A 43 19.09 2.23 -5.25
C TRP A 43 18.72 3.60 -5.84
N ARG A 44 18.64 3.62 -7.17
CA ARG A 44 18.11 4.71 -7.99
C ARG A 44 17.11 4.15 -8.99
N VAL A 45 16.08 4.93 -9.33
CA VAL A 45 15.05 4.53 -10.31
C VAL A 45 15.23 5.31 -11.60
N ASP A 46 15.20 4.61 -12.73
CA ASP A 46 15.21 5.19 -14.07
C ASP A 46 13.90 4.81 -14.79
N TYR A 47 12.91 5.71 -14.75
CA TYR A 47 11.62 5.50 -15.41
C TYR A 47 11.70 5.51 -16.93
N ALA A 48 12.67 6.23 -17.51
CA ALA A 48 12.84 6.28 -18.97
C ALA A 48 13.34 4.94 -19.51
N ARG A 49 14.23 4.27 -18.75
CA ARG A 49 14.71 2.93 -19.07
C ARG A 49 13.89 1.81 -18.45
N ARG A 50 12.94 2.11 -17.57
CA ARG A 50 12.16 1.16 -16.76
C ARG A 50 13.06 0.19 -15.99
N ALA A 51 14.09 0.72 -15.34
CA ALA A 51 15.09 -0.06 -14.61
C ALA A 51 15.42 0.53 -13.24
N VAL A 52 15.87 -0.34 -12.32
CA VAL A 52 16.48 0.04 -11.04
C VAL A 52 17.98 -0.17 -11.11
N GLN A 53 18.75 0.82 -10.63
CA GLN A 53 20.18 0.68 -10.38
C GLN A 53 20.36 0.38 -8.90
N VAL A 54 20.99 -0.74 -8.59
CA VAL A 54 21.16 -1.26 -7.24
C VAL A 54 22.63 -1.22 -6.86
N GLU A 55 22.92 -0.83 -5.62
CA GLU A 55 24.22 -0.98 -4.99
C GLU A 55 24.03 -1.51 -3.56
N VAL A 56 24.77 -2.56 -3.20
CA VAL A 56 24.71 -3.18 -1.88
C VAL A 56 26.04 -2.99 -1.17
N HIS A 57 26.00 -2.53 0.08
CA HIS A 57 27.15 -2.44 0.97
C HIS A 57 27.00 -3.53 2.02
N VAL A 58 27.96 -4.45 2.11
CA VAL A 58 27.85 -5.63 2.98
C VAL A 58 29.19 -5.97 3.63
N GLY A 59 29.16 -6.21 4.94
CA GLY A 59 30.26 -6.82 5.68
C GLY A 59 30.34 -8.33 5.39
N LEU A 60 31.34 -8.75 4.62
CA LEU A 60 31.53 -10.15 4.23
C LEU A 60 32.97 -10.60 4.41
N ASP A 61 33.14 -11.84 4.86
CA ASP A 61 34.42 -12.55 4.75
C ASP A 61 34.85 -12.66 3.28
N GLU A 62 36.16 -12.78 3.05
CA GLU A 62 36.72 -12.67 1.70
C GLU A 62 36.12 -13.66 0.69
N ARG A 63 35.73 -14.86 1.15
CA ARG A 63 35.22 -15.94 0.31
C ARG A 63 33.72 -16.20 0.48
N ALA A 64 33.03 -15.43 1.30
CA ALA A 64 31.59 -15.57 1.51
C ALA A 64 30.81 -15.22 0.22
N TRP A 65 29.62 -15.79 0.10
CA TRP A 65 28.65 -15.42 -0.92
C TRP A 65 27.53 -14.58 -0.30
N PHE A 66 26.90 -13.75 -1.12
CA PHE A 66 25.76 -12.93 -0.73
C PHE A 66 24.77 -12.83 -1.88
N ALA A 67 23.50 -13.11 -1.60
CA ALA A 67 22.39 -13.04 -2.53
C ALA A 67 21.49 -11.87 -2.10
N LEU A 68 21.17 -11.00 -3.05
CA LEU A 68 20.10 -10.01 -2.92
C LEU A 68 19.00 -10.40 -3.90
N GLY A 69 17.76 -10.44 -3.45
CA GLY A 69 16.65 -10.92 -4.23
C GLY A 69 15.32 -10.26 -3.91
N PHE A 70 14.28 -10.75 -4.56
CA PHE A 70 12.91 -10.27 -4.44
C PHE A 70 11.95 -11.45 -4.39
N SER A 71 10.92 -11.35 -3.55
CA SER A 71 9.85 -12.33 -3.47
C SER A 71 8.49 -11.68 -3.24
N ASP A 72 7.43 -12.46 -3.33
CA ASP A 72 6.06 -11.96 -3.23
C ASP A 72 5.78 -11.34 -1.85
N TYR A 73 6.01 -12.10 -0.78
CA TYR A 73 5.71 -11.69 0.61
C TYR A 73 6.91 -11.78 1.56
N GLY A 74 8.14 -11.87 1.03
CA GLY A 74 9.39 -11.81 1.79
C GLY A 74 9.92 -13.18 2.23
N GLU A 75 9.31 -14.27 1.79
CA GLU A 75 9.87 -15.60 1.92
C GLU A 75 11.20 -15.69 1.15
N PRO A 76 12.24 -16.32 1.71
CA PRO A 76 13.51 -16.54 1.01
C PRO A 76 13.39 -17.58 -0.13
N ALA A 77 12.26 -18.25 -0.26
CA ALA A 77 11.97 -19.21 -1.32
C ALA A 77 10.45 -19.46 -1.41
N PRO A 78 9.86 -19.49 -2.62
CA PRO A 78 10.47 -19.17 -3.91
C PRO A 78 10.84 -17.68 -4.01
N ALA A 79 11.96 -17.36 -4.67
CA ALA A 79 12.46 -16.00 -4.80
C ALA A 79 13.47 -15.84 -5.95
N ASP A 80 13.55 -14.66 -6.54
CA ASP A 80 14.53 -14.27 -7.57
C ASP A 80 15.76 -13.65 -6.89
N TYR A 81 16.99 -13.99 -7.33
CA TYR A 81 18.24 -13.52 -6.73
C TYR A 81 19.34 -13.13 -7.74
N CYS A 82 19.93 -11.97 -7.48
CA CYS A 82 21.28 -11.62 -7.94
C CYS A 82 22.33 -12.04 -6.90
N VAL A 83 23.16 -13.03 -7.22
CA VAL A 83 24.12 -13.63 -6.27
C VAL A 83 25.57 -13.23 -6.54
N LEU A 84 26.16 -12.54 -5.58
CA LEU A 84 27.60 -12.26 -5.53
C LEU A 84 28.33 -13.44 -4.89
N TRP A 85 29.31 -14.02 -5.60
CA TRP A 85 30.14 -15.08 -5.05
C TRP A 85 31.54 -15.08 -5.66
N ARG A 86 32.43 -15.89 -5.07
CA ARG A 86 33.79 -16.10 -5.56
C ARG A 86 34.03 -17.56 -5.88
N ASP A 87 34.57 -17.80 -7.06
CA ASP A 87 35.01 -19.14 -7.43
C ASP A 87 36.33 -19.52 -6.75
N TRP A 88 36.72 -20.78 -6.86
CA TRP A 88 37.94 -21.33 -6.27
C TRP A 88 39.23 -20.68 -6.79
N ARG A 89 39.18 -19.93 -7.91
CA ARG A 89 40.30 -19.15 -8.45
C ARG A 89 40.34 -17.72 -7.90
N GLY A 90 39.38 -17.33 -7.07
CA GLY A 90 39.25 -16.01 -6.49
C GLY A 90 38.56 -14.99 -7.41
N LEU A 91 38.00 -15.42 -8.55
CA LEU A 91 37.26 -14.52 -9.44
C LEU A 91 35.89 -14.21 -8.84
N VAL A 92 35.61 -12.91 -8.69
CA VAL A 92 34.31 -12.41 -8.22
C VAL A 92 33.30 -12.42 -9.36
N ARG A 93 32.12 -13.00 -9.12
CA ARG A 93 31.04 -13.11 -10.10
C ARG A 93 29.73 -12.61 -9.48
N LEU A 94 28.88 -12.01 -10.32
CA LEU A 94 27.47 -11.80 -10.05
C LEU A 94 26.69 -12.67 -11.04
N GLN A 95 25.78 -13.50 -10.56
CA GLN A 95 24.95 -14.36 -11.39
C GLN A 95 23.49 -14.26 -10.98
N ASP A 96 22.65 -14.30 -11.99
CA ASP A 96 21.20 -14.42 -11.85
C ASP A 96 20.82 -15.85 -11.51
N ALA A 97 19.90 -16.00 -10.58
CA ALA A 97 19.39 -17.28 -10.14
C ALA A 97 18.06 -17.10 -9.40
N HIS A 98 17.11 -18.00 -9.62
CA HIS A 98 15.97 -18.16 -8.72
C HIS A 98 16.19 -19.27 -7.68
N ALA A 99 15.59 -19.13 -6.51
CA ALA A 99 15.44 -20.18 -5.53
C ALA A 99 14.08 -20.87 -5.71
N ALA A 100 14.09 -22.19 -5.89
CA ALA A 100 12.86 -23.00 -5.88
C ALA A 100 12.30 -23.11 -4.45
N ALA A 101 11.11 -23.72 -4.30
CA ALA A 101 10.45 -23.89 -2.99
C ALA A 101 11.27 -24.68 -1.95
N ASP A 102 12.23 -25.52 -2.38
CA ASP A 102 13.17 -26.21 -1.49
C ASP A 102 14.35 -25.34 -1.02
N GLY A 103 14.39 -24.08 -1.48
CA GLY A 103 15.40 -23.09 -1.15
C GLY A 103 16.73 -23.29 -1.87
N ARG A 104 16.81 -24.12 -2.91
CA ARG A 104 18.01 -24.28 -3.72
C ARG A 104 18.02 -23.30 -4.88
N LEU A 105 19.17 -22.68 -5.09
CA LEU A 105 19.42 -21.77 -6.20
C LEU A 105 19.60 -22.56 -7.50
N HIS A 106 18.90 -22.11 -8.53
CA HIS A 106 18.99 -22.57 -9.91
C HIS A 106 19.42 -21.39 -10.76
N LEU A 107 20.43 -21.59 -11.61
CA LEU A 107 20.87 -20.51 -12.51
C LEU A 107 19.81 -20.23 -13.57
N ASP A 108 19.52 -18.95 -13.78
CA ASP A 108 18.57 -18.56 -14.82
C ASP A 108 19.16 -18.74 -16.22
N ALA A 109 18.27 -18.92 -17.19
CA ALA A 109 18.67 -19.07 -18.59
C ALA A 109 19.20 -17.75 -19.16
N HIS A 110 18.74 -16.63 -18.62
CA HIS A 110 19.16 -15.28 -18.98
C HIS A 110 19.86 -14.60 -17.78
N GLN A 111 20.54 -13.48 -18.02
CA GLN A 111 21.20 -12.71 -16.97
C GLN A 111 20.58 -11.31 -16.96
N ASP A 112 19.82 -11.02 -15.93
CA ASP A 112 19.07 -9.78 -15.75
C ASP A 112 19.71 -8.85 -14.71
N CYS A 113 20.71 -9.32 -13.96
CA CYS A 113 21.58 -8.51 -13.09
C CYS A 113 22.74 -7.87 -13.88
N LEU A 114 22.41 -6.90 -14.73
CA LEU A 114 23.34 -6.31 -15.71
C LEU A 114 24.32 -5.29 -15.11
N GLY A 115 25.43 -5.04 -15.82
CA GLY A 115 26.33 -3.93 -15.49
C GLY A 115 27.12 -4.10 -14.18
N PHE A 116 27.39 -5.34 -13.78
CA PHE A 116 28.07 -5.69 -12.53
C PHE A 116 29.37 -4.91 -12.31
N ARG A 117 29.48 -4.27 -11.15
CA ARG A 117 30.69 -3.62 -10.62
C ARG A 117 30.86 -3.97 -9.17
N HIS A 118 32.09 -4.07 -8.70
CA HIS A 118 32.35 -4.27 -7.27
C HIS A 118 33.66 -3.62 -6.82
N THR A 119 33.73 -3.32 -5.53
CA THR A 119 34.93 -2.87 -4.82
C THR A 119 34.97 -3.52 -3.45
N ARG A 120 36.18 -3.71 -2.89
CA ARG A 120 36.35 -4.24 -1.54
C ARG A 120 37.40 -3.43 -0.80
N ALA A 121 37.08 -3.05 0.43
CA ALA A 121 38.00 -2.39 1.36
C ALA A 121 37.90 -3.08 2.73
N GLY A 122 38.92 -3.87 3.08
CA GLY A 122 38.88 -4.72 4.28
C GLY A 122 37.77 -5.77 4.21
N ASN A 123 36.85 -5.74 5.18
CA ASN A 123 35.68 -6.63 5.23
C ASN A 123 34.44 -6.05 4.54
N LEU A 124 34.48 -4.78 4.13
CA LEU A 124 33.36 -4.15 3.43
C LEU A 124 33.47 -4.46 1.92
N THR A 125 32.45 -5.12 1.39
CA THR A 125 32.28 -5.32 -0.05
C THR A 125 31.13 -4.46 -0.53
N LYS A 126 31.37 -3.71 -1.62
CA LYS A 126 30.33 -2.97 -2.33
C LYS A 126 30.16 -3.56 -3.71
N PHE A 127 28.93 -3.86 -4.11
CA PHE A 127 28.66 -4.31 -5.46
C PHE A 127 27.40 -3.66 -6.01
N ALA A 128 27.38 -3.43 -7.32
CA ALA A 128 26.31 -2.73 -8.00
C ALA A 128 25.94 -3.44 -9.32
N PHE A 129 24.67 -3.35 -9.68
CA PHE A 129 24.10 -3.87 -10.92
C PHE A 129 22.83 -3.10 -11.28
N GLN A 130 22.30 -3.35 -12.48
CA GLN A 130 21.05 -2.78 -12.96
C GLN A 130 20.09 -3.94 -13.29
N ARG A 131 18.82 -3.79 -12.90
CA ARG A 131 17.74 -4.76 -13.18
C ARG A 131 16.54 -4.03 -13.81
N GLN A 132 15.89 -4.64 -14.79
CA GLN A 132 14.66 -4.09 -15.37
C GLN A 132 13.49 -4.21 -14.39
N PHE A 133 12.43 -3.42 -14.58
CA PHE A 133 11.20 -3.58 -13.80
C PHE A 133 10.51 -4.92 -14.10
N ASP A 134 10.52 -5.32 -15.37
CA ASP A 134 10.03 -6.60 -15.86
C ASP A 134 11.10 -7.14 -16.82
N THR A 135 11.65 -8.30 -16.51
CA THR A 135 12.74 -8.96 -17.26
C THR A 135 12.20 -9.83 -18.38
N CYS A 136 10.88 -10.10 -18.39
CA CYS A 136 10.22 -11.06 -19.26
C CYS A 136 10.64 -12.53 -19.06
N ASP A 137 11.38 -12.82 -18.00
CA ASP A 137 11.60 -14.17 -17.50
C ASP A 137 10.42 -14.57 -16.59
N PRO A 138 9.78 -15.75 -16.77
CA PRO A 138 8.72 -16.21 -15.88
C PRO A 138 9.18 -16.56 -14.47
N ASP A 139 10.47 -16.86 -14.27
CA ASP A 139 11.03 -17.22 -12.96
C ASP A 139 11.41 -15.98 -12.12
N ASP A 140 11.37 -14.79 -12.75
CA ASP A 140 11.77 -13.52 -12.15
C ASP A 140 10.62 -12.74 -11.51
N TYR A 141 10.99 -11.93 -10.50
CA TYR A 141 10.05 -11.03 -9.83
C TYR A 141 9.76 -9.76 -10.65
N VAL A 142 8.49 -9.44 -10.88
CA VAL A 142 8.12 -8.17 -11.53
C VAL A 142 8.10 -7.04 -10.50
N ILE A 143 9.00 -6.05 -10.65
CA ILE A 143 8.99 -4.84 -9.82
C ILE A 143 7.89 -3.90 -10.34
N GLU A 144 6.78 -3.83 -9.61
CA GLU A 144 5.64 -2.99 -9.93
C GLU A 144 5.34 -1.91 -8.88
N GLU A 145 4.25 -1.16 -9.06
CA GLU A 145 3.79 -0.18 -8.08
C GLU A 145 3.38 -0.89 -6.79
N GLY A 146 3.90 -0.42 -5.66
CA GLY A 146 3.59 -1.04 -4.39
C GLY A 146 4.77 -1.16 -3.47
N THR A 147 4.61 -2.09 -2.55
CA THR A 147 5.67 -2.62 -1.70
C THR A 147 6.50 -3.60 -2.54
N THR A 148 7.79 -3.65 -2.28
CA THR A 148 8.69 -4.71 -2.76
C THR A 148 9.28 -5.38 -1.53
N HIS A 149 9.16 -6.71 -1.46
CA HIS A 149 9.84 -7.50 -0.44
C HIS A 149 11.22 -7.89 -0.95
N VAL A 150 12.24 -7.20 -0.43
CA VAL A 150 13.64 -7.49 -0.71
C VAL A 150 14.09 -8.60 0.22
N VAL A 151 14.53 -9.72 -0.32
CA VAL A 151 15.10 -10.83 0.46
C VAL A 151 16.60 -10.87 0.29
N TRP A 152 17.31 -11.34 1.31
CA TRP A 152 18.74 -11.51 1.23
C TRP A 152 19.18 -12.79 1.94
N ALA A 153 20.27 -13.37 1.45
CA ALA A 153 20.91 -14.51 2.07
C ALA A 153 22.43 -14.39 1.96
N ALA A 154 23.15 -14.94 2.92
CA ALA A 154 24.60 -14.93 2.96
C ALA A 154 25.12 -16.24 3.57
N GLY A 155 26.24 -16.72 3.06
CA GLY A 155 26.85 -17.93 3.59
C GLY A 155 28.33 -18.03 3.34
N ALA A 156 28.96 -19.02 3.98
CA ALA A 156 30.37 -19.29 3.81
C ALA A 156 30.67 -19.77 2.38
N GLY A 157 31.85 -19.43 1.89
CA GLY A 157 32.43 -20.03 0.69
C GLY A 157 33.89 -20.44 0.94
N PRO A 158 34.69 -20.68 -0.10
CA PRO A 158 34.38 -20.46 -1.51
C PRO A 158 33.39 -21.50 -2.05
N LEU A 159 32.64 -21.13 -3.10
CA LEU A 159 31.74 -22.05 -3.78
C LEU A 159 32.43 -22.72 -4.97
N PHE A 160 32.10 -23.98 -5.24
CA PHE A 160 32.51 -24.66 -6.48
C PHE A 160 31.61 -24.26 -7.66
N ARG A 161 30.29 -24.22 -7.40
CA ARG A 161 29.22 -23.78 -8.30
C ARG A 161 28.13 -23.10 -7.47
N LEU A 162 27.39 -22.19 -8.09
CA LEU A 162 26.24 -21.52 -7.45
C LEU A 162 25.00 -22.43 -7.44
N ASP A 163 24.73 -23.10 -8.56
CA ASP A 163 23.58 -23.99 -8.70
C ASP A 163 23.61 -25.13 -7.66
N GLY A 164 22.52 -25.24 -6.90
CA GLY A 164 22.34 -26.16 -5.78
C GLY A 164 22.70 -25.60 -4.40
N VAL A 165 23.26 -24.38 -4.31
CA VAL A 165 23.46 -23.69 -3.02
C VAL A 165 22.11 -23.40 -2.38
N SER A 166 21.97 -23.66 -1.08
CA SER A 166 20.72 -23.46 -0.37
C SER A 166 20.72 -22.16 0.43
N VAL A 167 19.72 -21.30 0.20
CA VAL A 167 19.46 -20.09 1.00
C VAL A 167 18.78 -20.40 2.33
N LEU A 168 18.21 -21.61 2.47
CA LEU A 168 17.55 -22.12 3.68
C LEU A 168 18.48 -22.94 4.60
N GLY A 169 19.68 -23.29 4.13
CA GLY A 169 20.61 -24.15 4.86
C GLY A 169 20.99 -23.66 6.26
N GLU A 170 21.35 -24.58 7.17
CA GLU A 170 21.66 -24.29 8.58
C GLU A 170 22.82 -23.29 8.79
N GLY A 171 23.71 -23.13 7.80
CA GLY A 171 24.80 -22.16 7.83
C GLY A 171 24.53 -20.84 7.09
N ALA A 172 23.35 -20.67 6.48
CA ALA A 172 22.99 -19.47 5.75
C ALA A 172 22.32 -18.46 6.67
N ARG A 173 22.87 -17.24 6.75
CA ARG A 173 22.17 -16.07 7.31
C ARG A 173 21.19 -15.56 6.25
N ARG A 174 20.03 -15.11 6.67
CA ARG A 174 18.98 -14.62 5.77
C ARG A 174 18.09 -13.61 6.47
N GLY A 175 17.43 -12.79 5.68
CA GLY A 175 16.44 -11.85 6.17
C GLY A 175 15.63 -11.28 5.02
N MET A 176 14.66 -10.43 5.38
CA MET A 176 13.86 -9.68 4.44
C MET A 176 13.84 -8.22 4.86
N GLN A 177 13.62 -7.34 3.90
CA GLN A 177 13.31 -5.94 4.12
C GLN A 177 12.19 -5.50 3.17
N ARG A 178 11.30 -4.62 3.65
CA ARG A 178 10.25 -4.01 2.81
C ARG A 178 10.68 -2.63 2.37
N ALA A 179 10.47 -2.31 1.10
CA ALA A 179 10.71 -0.99 0.56
C ALA A 179 9.77 -0.71 -0.61
N GLN A 180 9.43 0.55 -0.86
CA GLN A 180 8.91 0.96 -2.17
C GLN A 180 10.10 1.24 -3.09
N LEU A 181 10.41 0.34 -4.03
CA LEU A 181 11.50 0.57 -4.98
C LEU A 181 11.14 1.68 -5.98
N LEU A 182 9.92 1.65 -6.54
CA LEU A 182 9.45 2.62 -7.52
C LEU A 182 8.93 3.90 -6.84
N LYS A 183 9.85 4.70 -6.27
CA LYS A 183 9.51 5.98 -5.61
C LYS A 183 9.16 7.09 -6.58
N ASN A 184 8.37 8.05 -6.11
CA ASN A 184 8.17 9.30 -6.83
C ASN A 184 9.46 10.15 -6.73
N THR A 185 10.07 10.45 -7.89
CA THR A 185 11.31 11.24 -7.97
C THR A 185 11.06 12.72 -8.25
N ASP A 186 9.83 13.08 -8.60
CA ASP A 186 9.41 14.46 -8.91
C ASP A 186 8.77 15.11 -7.68
N VAL A 187 9.47 15.08 -6.55
CA VAL A 187 9.02 15.70 -5.29
C VAL A 187 9.86 16.94 -5.00
N HIS A 188 9.24 18.11 -5.06
CA HIS A 188 9.88 19.38 -4.70
C HIS A 188 9.75 19.65 -3.20
N ASP A 189 10.89 19.82 -2.52
CA ASP A 189 10.94 20.15 -1.09
C ASP A 189 10.80 21.66 -0.84
N ASP A 190 9.64 22.22 -1.20
CA ASP A 190 9.33 23.66 -1.09
C ASP A 190 8.98 24.05 0.36
N VAL A 191 9.98 24.03 1.25
CA VAL A 191 9.81 24.42 2.66
C VAL A 191 9.88 25.96 2.82
N PRO A 192 8.86 26.61 3.40
CA PRO A 192 8.88 28.04 3.65
C PRO A 192 10.04 28.48 4.59
N PRO A 193 10.63 29.69 4.41
CA PRO A 193 11.73 30.16 5.26
C PRO A 193 11.38 30.36 6.74
N ASP A 194 10.10 30.54 7.06
CA ASP A 194 9.59 30.68 8.43
C ASP A 194 9.29 29.33 9.10
N ALA A 195 9.64 28.21 8.45
CA ALA A 195 9.33 26.89 8.95
C ALA A 195 10.10 26.56 10.24
N TRP A 196 9.44 25.87 11.16
CA TRP A 196 9.99 25.38 12.42
C TRP A 196 9.55 23.94 12.69
N HIS A 197 10.23 23.26 13.61
CA HIS A 197 10.01 21.83 13.86
C HIS A 197 9.24 21.57 15.15
N LEU A 198 8.23 20.72 15.06
CA LEU A 198 7.59 20.06 16.20
C LEU A 198 7.98 18.58 16.20
N ASP A 199 8.76 18.18 17.20
CA ASP A 199 9.18 16.79 17.37
C ASP A 199 8.22 16.08 18.32
N VAL A 200 7.52 15.07 17.82
CA VAL A 200 6.65 14.19 18.62
C VAL A 200 7.41 12.87 18.80
N ARG A 201 8.00 12.67 19.98
CA ARG A 201 8.92 11.56 20.25
C ARG A 201 8.48 10.70 21.43
N ALA A 202 8.85 9.44 21.39
CA ALA A 202 8.87 8.58 22.55
C ALA A 202 9.95 9.06 23.54
N ASP A 203 9.78 8.79 24.84
CA ASP A 203 10.74 9.17 25.89
C ASP A 203 11.33 7.92 26.55
N ARG A 204 12.55 7.54 26.11
CA ARG A 204 13.37 6.47 26.69
C ARG A 204 12.58 5.21 27.00
N VAL A 205 11.87 4.71 26.00
CA VAL A 205 11.08 3.49 26.05
C VAL A 205 12.03 2.31 26.24
N GLN A 206 11.82 1.56 27.30
CA GLN A 206 12.42 0.24 27.48
C GLN A 206 11.59 -0.73 26.64
N VAL A 207 12.08 -1.07 25.45
CA VAL A 207 11.29 -1.88 24.50
C VAL A 207 11.17 -3.30 25.08
N PRO A 208 9.94 -3.85 25.22
CA PRO A 208 9.76 -5.19 25.75
C PRO A 208 10.48 -6.27 24.91
N ALA A 209 10.98 -7.30 25.60
CA ALA A 209 11.63 -8.46 25.02
C ALA A 209 10.62 -9.45 24.40
N VAL A 210 9.80 -8.95 23.48
CA VAL A 210 8.84 -9.71 22.69
C VAL A 210 8.94 -9.27 21.24
N ASP A 211 8.52 -10.13 20.33
CA ASP A 211 8.66 -9.95 18.88
C ASP A 211 8.07 -8.63 18.37
N THR A 212 6.87 -8.27 18.83
CA THR A 212 6.15 -7.08 18.36
C THR A 212 5.63 -6.25 19.54
N THR A 213 5.91 -4.94 19.53
CA THR A 213 5.35 -3.98 20.50
C THR A 213 4.79 -2.75 19.82
N TYR A 214 3.54 -2.39 20.13
CA TYR A 214 2.93 -1.10 19.79
C TYR A 214 2.92 -0.19 21.03
N TRP A 215 3.61 0.94 20.96
CA TRP A 215 3.80 1.86 22.07
C TRP A 215 3.14 3.21 21.80
N CYS A 216 2.25 3.63 22.69
CA CYS A 216 1.47 4.85 22.58
C CYS A 216 2.02 5.93 23.53
N HIS A 217 2.18 7.16 23.04
CA HIS A 217 2.60 8.33 23.80
C HIS A 217 1.68 9.52 23.49
N VAL A 218 0.76 9.85 24.41
CA VAL A 218 -0.14 11.00 24.29
C VAL A 218 0.53 12.22 24.90
N VAL A 219 0.68 13.28 24.09
CA VAL A 219 1.36 14.52 24.46
C VAL A 219 0.52 15.74 24.10
N LYS A 220 0.78 16.84 24.81
CA LYS A 220 0.18 18.15 24.50
C LYS A 220 1.14 18.96 23.63
N VAL A 221 0.65 19.49 22.52
CA VAL A 221 1.43 20.32 21.59
C VAL A 221 1.70 21.71 22.19
N PRO A 222 2.75 22.43 21.74
CA PRO A 222 3.18 23.67 22.37
C PRO A 222 2.23 24.86 22.10
N GLN A 223 2.32 25.92 22.92
CA GLN A 223 1.41 27.08 22.88
C GLN A 223 1.47 27.87 21.56
N GLN A 224 2.56 27.76 20.81
CA GLN A 224 2.72 28.32 19.46
C GLN A 224 1.58 27.86 18.53
N LEU A 225 1.08 26.64 18.72
CA LEU A 225 -0.06 26.07 17.99
C LEU A 225 -1.43 26.56 18.49
N ALA A 226 -1.48 27.54 19.40
CA ALA A 226 -2.70 28.33 19.62
C ALA A 226 -3.11 29.10 18.36
N ARG A 227 -2.16 29.36 17.44
CA ARG A 227 -2.41 29.87 16.09
C ARG A 227 -2.36 28.74 15.07
N LYS A 228 -3.12 28.89 13.99
CA LYS A 228 -3.12 27.95 12.87
C LYS A 228 -1.77 28.00 12.14
N HIS A 229 -1.25 26.83 11.83
CA HIS A 229 -0.07 26.60 11.01
C HIS A 229 -0.40 25.55 9.95
N HIS A 230 0.48 25.40 8.97
CA HIS A 230 0.48 24.28 8.04
C HIS A 230 1.66 23.35 8.32
N VAL A 231 1.40 22.05 8.45
CA VAL A 231 2.42 21.02 8.25
C VAL A 231 2.74 20.99 6.75
N VAL A 232 4.00 21.24 6.41
CA VAL A 232 4.48 21.26 5.01
C VAL A 232 5.37 20.06 4.68
N ARG A 233 5.94 19.43 5.70
CA ARG A 233 6.76 18.22 5.60
C ARG A 233 6.68 17.46 6.91
N TYR A 234 6.81 16.13 6.87
CA TYR A 234 7.16 15.34 8.04
C TYR A 234 8.16 14.26 7.70
N GLU A 235 8.93 13.82 8.69
CA GLU A 235 9.96 12.81 8.54
C GLU A 235 10.19 12.05 9.86
N ALA A 236 10.77 10.86 9.78
CA ALA A 236 11.14 10.11 10.96
C ALA A 236 12.38 10.70 11.65
N LEU A 237 12.35 10.67 12.98
CA LEU A 237 13.49 10.87 13.86
C LEU A 237 13.80 9.54 14.53
N ILE A 238 14.61 8.72 13.88
CA ILE A 238 15.04 7.44 14.43
C ILE A 238 16.24 7.66 15.35
N GLN A 239 16.21 7.09 16.55
CA GLN A 239 17.35 7.08 17.44
C GLN A 239 18.47 6.24 16.82
N HIS A 240 19.67 6.79 16.79
CA HIS A 240 20.82 6.08 16.24
C HIS A 240 21.07 4.76 16.97
N GLY A 241 21.29 3.69 16.21
CA GLY A 241 21.40 2.30 16.69
C GLY A 241 20.08 1.53 16.67
N ASN A 242 18.94 2.22 16.53
CA ASN A 242 17.60 1.60 16.53
C ASN A 242 16.96 1.57 15.12
N GLU A 243 17.73 1.86 14.06
CA GLU A 243 17.26 1.89 12.67
C GLU A 243 16.66 0.54 12.22
N GLY A 244 17.16 -0.57 12.75
CA GLY A 244 16.61 -1.91 12.51
C GLY A 244 15.45 -2.32 13.43
N LEU A 245 15.18 -1.56 14.49
CA LEU A 245 14.17 -1.88 15.51
C LEU A 245 12.81 -1.20 15.24
N VAL A 246 12.83 0.09 14.87
CA VAL A 246 11.62 0.87 14.65
C VAL A 246 11.04 0.56 13.27
N HIS A 247 9.91 -0.14 13.25
CA HIS A 247 9.33 -0.65 12.01
C HIS A 247 8.37 0.36 11.35
N HIS A 248 7.51 1.00 12.15
CA HIS A 248 6.68 2.12 11.69
C HIS A 248 6.27 3.04 12.86
N MET A 249 5.82 4.26 12.52
CA MET A 249 5.36 5.27 13.47
C MET A 249 4.18 6.06 12.90
N GLU A 250 3.24 6.43 13.76
CA GLU A 250 2.11 7.27 13.38
C GLU A 250 1.87 8.37 14.42
N VAL A 251 1.44 9.56 13.97
CA VAL A 251 0.99 10.66 14.84
C VAL A 251 -0.47 10.91 14.58
N PHE A 252 -1.29 10.80 15.62
CA PHE A 252 -2.72 11.04 15.59
C PHE A 252 -3.09 12.35 16.30
N HIS A 253 -4.08 13.06 15.79
CA HIS A 253 -4.78 14.13 16.51
C HIS A 253 -5.91 13.55 17.37
N CYS A 254 -6.04 14.05 18.60
CA CYS A 254 -7.09 13.66 19.53
C CYS A 254 -8.33 14.54 19.35
N GLU A 255 -9.39 13.99 18.78
CA GLU A 255 -10.61 14.71 18.41
C GLU A 255 -11.59 14.82 19.57
N ALA A 256 -11.13 15.46 20.64
CA ALA A 256 -11.97 15.82 21.78
C ALA A 256 -12.58 17.23 21.60
N PRO A 257 -13.76 17.50 22.19
CA PRO A 257 -14.33 18.85 22.27
C PRO A 257 -13.30 19.91 22.70
N LEU A 258 -13.47 21.14 22.21
CA LEU A 258 -12.54 22.23 22.50
C LEU A 258 -12.43 22.48 24.01
N GLY A 259 -11.21 22.60 24.51
CA GLY A 259 -10.92 22.79 25.94
C GLY A 259 -11.02 21.51 26.79
N GLN A 260 -11.53 20.40 26.25
CA GLN A 260 -11.50 19.12 26.94
C GLN A 260 -10.07 18.58 26.98
N ALA A 261 -9.58 18.31 28.19
CA ALA A 261 -8.28 17.71 28.41
C ALA A 261 -8.33 16.21 28.08
N VAL A 262 -7.35 15.75 27.29
CA VAL A 262 -7.11 14.33 27.05
C VAL A 262 -6.04 13.85 28.04
N PRO A 263 -6.23 12.72 28.75
CA PRO A 263 -5.20 12.20 29.65
C PRO A 263 -3.90 11.91 28.91
N LEU A 264 -2.79 12.38 29.47
CA LEU A 264 -1.46 11.99 29.00
C LEU A 264 -1.25 10.50 29.28
N TYR A 265 -0.58 9.81 28.37
CA TYR A 265 -0.38 8.36 28.46
C TYR A 265 0.97 7.99 27.85
N ARG A 266 1.63 7.01 28.45
CA ARG A 266 2.84 6.37 27.91
C ARG A 266 2.80 4.88 28.25
N GLY A 267 2.85 4.03 27.25
CA GLY A 267 2.81 2.59 27.46
C GLY A 267 2.32 1.82 26.24
N PRO A 268 2.18 0.49 26.36
CA PRO A 268 1.66 -0.33 25.29
C PRO A 268 0.24 0.11 24.88
N CYS A 269 0.00 0.26 23.59
CA CYS A 269 -1.27 0.77 23.06
C CYS A 269 -2.50 -0.09 23.45
N THR A 270 -2.27 -1.36 23.74
CA THR A 270 -3.28 -2.38 24.12
C THR A 270 -3.37 -2.61 25.63
N ALA A 271 -2.61 -1.89 26.45
CA ALA A 271 -2.64 -2.09 27.89
C ALA A 271 -4.01 -1.71 28.49
N ALA A 272 -4.54 -2.55 29.38
CA ALA A 272 -5.79 -2.27 30.10
C ALA A 272 -5.74 -0.97 30.94
N ALA A 273 -4.54 -0.49 31.27
CA ALA A 273 -4.32 0.76 31.97
C ALA A 273 -4.38 2.00 31.06
N ARG A 274 -4.50 1.84 29.73
CA ARG A 274 -4.66 2.97 28.79
C ARG A 274 -6.02 3.64 29.04
N PRO A 275 -6.07 4.96 29.31
CA PRO A 275 -7.34 5.64 29.57
C PRO A 275 -8.26 5.60 28.35
N ASP A 276 -9.53 5.22 28.55
CA ASP A 276 -10.54 5.17 27.48
C ASP A 276 -10.72 6.53 26.78
N ALA A 277 -10.59 7.64 27.53
CA ALA A 277 -10.67 8.98 26.98
C ALA A 277 -9.56 9.30 25.96
N SER A 278 -8.47 8.53 25.91
CA SER A 278 -7.41 8.65 24.89
C SER A 278 -7.74 7.95 23.57
N GLN A 279 -8.82 7.14 23.51
CA GLN A 279 -9.22 6.44 22.29
C GLN A 279 -9.78 7.40 21.22
N VAL A 280 -10.00 8.68 21.54
CA VAL A 280 -10.39 9.73 20.58
C VAL A 280 -9.24 10.15 19.65
N CYS A 281 -8.01 9.71 19.91
CA CYS A 281 -6.85 9.96 19.06
C CYS A 281 -6.85 8.99 17.87
N LYS A 282 -7.62 9.34 16.83
CA LYS A 282 -7.82 8.49 15.64
C LYS A 282 -7.49 9.18 14.31
N ARG A 283 -7.50 10.52 14.25
CA ARG A 283 -7.22 11.24 13.00
C ARG A 283 -5.71 11.26 12.71
N VAL A 284 -5.27 10.53 11.69
CA VAL A 284 -3.86 10.46 11.28
C VAL A 284 -3.37 11.84 10.77
N LEU A 285 -2.30 12.35 11.36
CA LEU A 285 -1.59 13.55 10.91
C LEU A 285 -0.35 13.20 10.07
N ALA A 286 0.36 12.14 10.46
CA ALA A 286 1.56 11.66 9.81
C ALA A 286 1.71 10.15 10.05
N ALA A 287 2.20 9.42 9.06
CA ALA A 287 2.57 8.02 9.18
C ALA A 287 3.88 7.77 8.40
N TRP A 288 4.73 6.95 8.98
CA TRP A 288 6.05 6.60 8.46
C TRP A 288 6.29 5.11 8.64
N ALA A 289 6.92 4.47 7.67
CA ALA A 289 7.39 3.10 7.76
C ALA A 289 8.87 3.01 7.34
N MET A 290 9.56 1.95 7.75
CA MET A 290 10.99 1.78 7.50
C MET A 290 11.39 1.96 6.03
N GLY A 291 12.31 2.89 5.74
CA GLY A 291 12.71 3.20 4.36
C GLY A 291 11.82 4.24 3.64
N ALA A 292 10.78 4.74 4.29
CA ALA A 292 10.05 5.92 3.83
C ALA A 292 10.96 7.16 3.95
N THR A 293 11.05 7.92 2.86
CA THR A 293 11.69 9.23 2.83
C THR A 293 10.77 10.28 3.47
N PRO A 294 11.24 11.51 3.72
CA PRO A 294 10.36 12.59 4.15
C PRO A 294 9.14 12.72 3.24
N PHE A 295 7.96 12.85 3.84
CA PHE A 295 6.74 13.15 3.11
C PHE A 295 6.59 14.67 3.01
N VAL A 296 6.59 15.18 1.79
CA VAL A 296 6.48 16.60 1.51
C VAL A 296 5.10 16.92 0.94
N TYR A 297 4.42 17.88 1.57
CA TYR A 297 3.17 18.41 1.03
C TYR A 297 3.45 19.26 -0.22
N PRO A 298 2.55 19.28 -1.21
CA PRO A 298 2.72 20.08 -2.42
C PRO A 298 2.59 21.59 -2.13
N LYS A 299 3.26 22.46 -2.89
CA LYS A 299 3.26 23.92 -2.67
C LYS A 299 1.87 24.56 -2.61
N GLU A 300 0.87 23.91 -3.21
CA GLU A 300 -0.53 24.34 -3.21
C GLU A 300 -1.22 24.16 -1.85
N ALA A 301 -0.74 23.23 -1.01
CA ALA A 301 -1.43 22.87 0.23
C ALA A 301 -0.52 22.49 1.39
N GLY A 302 -1.03 22.66 2.61
CA GLY A 302 -0.41 22.12 3.83
C GLY A 302 -1.48 21.60 4.79
N LEU A 303 -1.14 20.62 5.64
CA LEU A 303 -2.10 20.08 6.60
C LEU A 303 -2.33 21.09 7.73
N PRO A 304 -3.56 21.55 7.98
CA PRO A 304 -3.82 22.51 9.04
C PRO A 304 -3.61 21.88 10.42
N ILE A 305 -2.85 22.56 11.27
CA ILE A 305 -2.62 22.20 12.67
C ILE A 305 -2.67 23.45 13.56
N GLY A 306 -3.21 23.30 14.77
CA GLY A 306 -3.37 24.41 15.70
C GLY A 306 -4.51 25.37 15.33
N GLY A 307 -4.60 26.47 16.09
CA GLY A 307 -5.67 27.45 15.98
C GLY A 307 -6.80 27.25 17.01
N PRO A 308 -7.80 28.15 17.03
CA PRO A 308 -8.85 28.17 18.05
C PRO A 308 -9.80 26.97 18.01
N GLN A 309 -9.85 26.25 16.89
CA GLN A 309 -10.70 25.07 16.68
C GLN A 309 -9.90 23.75 16.78
N PHE A 310 -8.68 23.80 17.33
CA PHE A 310 -7.80 22.63 17.45
C PHE A 310 -7.68 22.19 18.91
N ASN A 311 -7.89 20.90 19.16
CA ASN A 311 -7.62 20.32 20.47
C ASN A 311 -6.10 20.02 20.58
N PRO A 312 -5.39 20.51 21.61
CA PRO A 312 -3.93 20.53 21.60
C PRO A 312 -3.28 19.19 21.95
N TYR A 313 -3.98 18.07 21.84
CA TYR A 313 -3.44 16.75 22.17
C TYR A 313 -3.22 15.91 20.91
N VAL A 314 -2.06 15.28 20.85
CA VAL A 314 -1.67 14.34 19.81
C VAL A 314 -1.13 13.07 20.45
N MET A 315 -1.18 11.96 19.72
CA MET A 315 -0.65 10.68 20.16
C MET A 315 0.37 10.18 19.14
N LEU A 316 1.58 9.86 19.59
CA LEU A 316 2.53 9.06 18.82
C LEU A 316 2.28 7.58 19.11
N GLU A 317 2.19 6.78 18.06
CA GLU A 317 2.24 5.33 18.11
C GLU A 317 3.53 4.85 17.43
N VAL A 318 4.30 4.00 18.10
CA VAL A 318 5.54 3.41 17.57
C VAL A 318 5.41 1.89 17.58
N HIS A 319 5.63 1.27 16.43
CA HIS A 319 5.70 -0.17 16.30
C HIS A 319 7.17 -0.62 16.25
N TYR A 320 7.58 -1.37 17.27
CA TYR A 320 8.88 -2.00 17.35
C TYR A 320 8.79 -3.46 16.91
N ASN A 321 9.69 -3.85 16.00
CA ASN A 321 9.88 -5.23 15.57
C ASN A 321 11.21 -5.74 16.16
N ASN A 322 11.13 -6.63 17.14
CA ASN A 322 12.25 -7.15 17.94
C ASN A 322 12.33 -8.68 17.83
N PRO A 323 12.63 -9.23 16.64
CA PRO A 323 12.58 -10.68 16.38
C PRO A 323 13.57 -11.49 17.22
N GLU A 324 14.64 -10.86 17.70
CA GLU A 324 15.62 -11.49 18.59
C GLU A 324 15.20 -11.45 20.08
N ASN A 325 14.05 -10.83 20.40
CA ASN A 325 13.55 -10.64 21.76
C ASN A 325 14.59 -10.03 22.73
N LYS A 326 15.40 -9.09 22.23
CA LYS A 326 16.40 -8.37 23.04
C LYS A 326 15.71 -7.52 24.11
N SER A 327 16.29 -7.44 25.30
CA SER A 327 15.72 -6.73 26.46
C SER A 327 16.43 -5.42 26.81
N ASP A 328 17.47 -5.06 26.07
CA ASP A 328 18.37 -3.94 26.31
C ASP A 328 18.13 -2.74 25.38
N TRP A 329 17.11 -2.85 24.51
CA TRP A 329 16.68 -1.76 23.64
C TRP A 329 16.10 -0.59 24.44
N VAL A 330 16.68 0.59 24.24
CA VAL A 330 16.15 1.87 24.72
C VAL A 330 15.88 2.76 23.53
N ASP A 331 14.65 3.24 23.37
CA ASP A 331 14.26 4.05 22.22
C ASP A 331 13.63 5.40 22.58
N SER A 332 13.96 6.43 21.81
CA SER A 332 13.34 7.77 21.87
C SER A 332 13.03 8.26 20.45
N SER A 333 12.67 7.35 19.55
CA SER A 333 12.32 7.67 18.17
C SER A 333 10.96 8.38 18.09
N GLY A 334 10.68 9.00 16.95
CA GLY A 334 9.42 9.71 16.74
C GLY A 334 9.31 10.33 15.36
N ILE A 335 8.36 11.25 15.20
CA ILE A 335 8.15 11.98 13.95
C ILE A 335 8.40 13.47 14.17
N ARG A 336 9.12 14.08 13.23
CA ARG A 336 9.28 15.53 13.12
C ARG A 336 8.25 16.07 12.14
N LEU A 337 7.46 17.04 12.60
CA LEU A 337 6.58 17.84 11.77
C LEU A 337 7.27 19.18 11.47
N THR A 338 7.42 19.54 10.21
CA THR A 338 7.90 20.84 9.77
C THR A 338 6.70 21.74 9.49
N LEU A 339 6.59 22.81 10.25
CA LEU A 339 5.42 23.67 10.35
C LEU A 339 5.74 25.08 9.88
N SER A 340 4.84 25.74 9.15
CA SER A 340 4.97 27.14 8.75
C SER A 340 3.73 27.93 9.15
N ALA A 341 3.94 29.19 9.56
CA ALA A 341 2.85 30.15 9.81
C ALA A 341 2.39 30.81 8.50
N THR A 342 3.25 30.81 7.48
CA THR A 342 2.93 31.19 6.10
C THR A 342 2.08 30.10 5.46
N LEU A 343 0.77 30.28 5.55
CA LEU A 343 -0.21 29.32 5.02
C LEU A 343 -0.09 29.24 3.50
N ARG A 344 -0.06 28.01 2.98
CA ARG A 344 -0.19 27.71 1.55
C ARG A 344 -1.62 28.03 1.07
N PRO A 345 -1.85 28.16 -0.26
CA PRO A 345 -3.14 28.56 -0.81
C PRO A 345 -4.34 27.73 -0.32
N HIS A 346 -4.13 26.43 -0.05
CA HIS A 346 -5.17 25.52 0.37
C HIS A 346 -4.83 24.80 1.68
N ASP A 347 -5.86 24.56 2.49
CA ASP A 347 -5.77 23.54 3.53
C ASP A 347 -5.80 22.15 2.87
N GLY A 348 -4.91 21.28 3.31
CA GLY A 348 -4.98 19.85 3.02
C GLY A 348 -6.04 19.16 3.87
N GLY A 349 -6.73 18.19 3.29
CA GLY A 349 -7.65 17.28 3.96
C GLY A 349 -7.15 15.83 3.88
N VAL A 350 -7.69 15.00 4.76
CA VAL A 350 -7.61 13.54 4.69
C VAL A 350 -9.04 13.03 4.56
N MET A 351 -9.29 12.12 3.64
CA MET A 351 -10.59 11.46 3.49
C MET A 351 -10.38 9.96 3.52
N GLU A 352 -11.25 9.27 4.26
CA GLU A 352 -11.23 7.82 4.38
C GLU A 352 -12.13 7.19 3.32
N LEU A 353 -11.55 6.33 2.48
CA LEU A 353 -12.25 5.53 1.48
C LEU A 353 -12.22 4.05 1.88
N GLY A 354 -13.21 3.27 1.44
CA GLY A 354 -13.22 1.82 1.62
C GLY A 354 -14.41 1.32 2.43
N LEU A 355 -14.18 0.37 3.34
CA LEU A 355 -15.23 -0.30 4.10
C LEU A 355 -15.50 0.36 5.44
N GLU A 356 -16.78 0.40 5.82
CA GLU A 356 -17.19 0.79 7.17
C GLU A 356 -16.59 -0.15 8.24
N TYR A 357 -16.27 0.41 9.40
CA TYR A 357 -15.78 -0.34 10.56
C TYR A 357 -16.93 -1.06 11.29
N THR A 358 -17.55 -2.02 10.62
CA THR A 358 -18.70 -2.79 11.13
C THR A 358 -18.50 -4.28 10.87
N ASP A 359 -19.20 -5.10 11.65
CA ASP A 359 -19.18 -6.55 11.50
C ASP A 359 -19.98 -7.07 10.30
N LYS A 360 -20.54 -6.18 9.47
CA LYS A 360 -21.33 -6.51 8.27
C LYS A 360 -20.51 -7.17 7.18
N MET A 361 -19.25 -6.78 7.07
CA MET A 361 -18.30 -7.34 6.11
C MET A 361 -17.42 -8.35 6.85
N ALA A 362 -17.29 -9.55 6.30
CA ALA A 362 -16.57 -10.64 6.93
C ALA A 362 -15.79 -11.44 5.90
N VAL A 363 -14.64 -11.97 6.32
CA VAL A 363 -13.82 -12.88 5.54
C VAL A 363 -13.96 -14.29 6.14
N PRO A 364 -14.49 -15.26 5.38
CA PRO A 364 -14.55 -16.65 5.81
C PRO A 364 -13.15 -17.18 6.19
N PRO A 365 -13.05 -18.20 7.06
CA PRO A 365 -11.76 -18.85 7.34
C PRO A 365 -11.25 -19.65 6.13
N GLY A 366 -9.93 -19.89 6.09
CA GLY A 366 -9.32 -20.80 5.12
C GLY A 366 -9.26 -20.28 3.68
N GLN A 367 -9.44 -18.98 3.44
CA GLN A 367 -9.46 -18.43 2.09
C GLN A 367 -8.06 -17.98 1.67
N PRO A 368 -7.52 -18.45 0.52
CA PRO A 368 -6.24 -17.94 0.01
C PRO A 368 -6.36 -16.50 -0.51
N HIS A 369 -7.48 -16.20 -1.17
CA HIS A 369 -7.79 -14.89 -1.73
C HIS A 369 -9.29 -14.63 -1.57
N PHE A 370 -9.65 -13.74 -0.65
CA PHE A 370 -11.02 -13.26 -0.51
C PHE A 370 -11.04 -11.74 -0.66
N GLN A 371 -11.89 -11.21 -1.52
CA GLN A 371 -11.95 -9.78 -1.79
C GLN A 371 -13.11 -9.14 -1.03
N LEU A 372 -12.85 -7.98 -0.43
CA LEU A 372 -13.89 -7.08 0.02
C LEU A 372 -13.72 -5.73 -0.69
N THR A 373 -14.83 -5.17 -1.17
CA THR A 373 -14.83 -3.91 -1.91
C THR A 373 -15.68 -2.87 -1.20
N GLY A 374 -15.07 -1.72 -0.91
CA GLY A 374 -15.74 -0.54 -0.39
C GLY A 374 -15.85 0.56 -1.44
N HIS A 375 -16.94 1.32 -1.37
CA HIS A 375 -17.31 2.30 -2.38
C HIS A 375 -17.48 3.68 -1.77
N CYS A 376 -16.98 4.68 -2.49
CA CYS A 376 -17.42 6.05 -2.45
C CYS A 376 -18.18 6.31 -3.75
N ILE A 377 -19.51 6.22 -3.71
CA ILE A 377 -20.36 6.32 -4.91
C ILE A 377 -20.49 7.75 -5.42
N ALA A 378 -20.84 7.88 -6.71
CA ALA A 378 -21.03 9.15 -7.41
C ALA A 378 -21.98 10.11 -6.66
N GLU A 379 -23.04 9.60 -6.04
CA GLU A 379 -24.01 10.39 -5.29
C GLU A 379 -23.39 11.06 -4.05
N CYS A 380 -22.43 10.39 -3.38
CA CYS A 380 -21.77 10.97 -2.21
C CYS A 380 -20.73 12.02 -2.61
N THR A 381 -19.98 11.80 -3.68
CA THR A 381 -19.06 12.82 -4.19
C THR A 381 -19.81 14.02 -4.78
N GLU A 382 -20.97 13.81 -5.41
CA GLU A 382 -21.82 14.88 -5.93
C GLU A 382 -22.24 15.88 -4.83
N VAL A 383 -22.59 15.37 -3.64
CA VAL A 383 -22.99 16.23 -2.50
C VAL A 383 -21.82 16.71 -1.64
N GLY A 384 -20.71 15.96 -1.61
CA GLY A 384 -19.59 16.18 -0.71
C GLY A 384 -18.40 16.94 -1.32
N ILE A 385 -18.31 17.00 -2.65
CA ILE A 385 -17.21 17.64 -3.39
C ILE A 385 -17.74 18.89 -4.12
N PRO A 386 -17.02 20.02 -4.11
CA PRO A 386 -17.43 21.23 -4.81
C PRO A 386 -17.24 21.10 -6.33
N GLY A 387 -17.89 21.97 -7.12
CA GLY A 387 -17.78 21.98 -8.59
C GLY A 387 -16.36 22.08 -9.15
N GLY A 388 -15.41 22.67 -8.41
CA GLY A 388 -13.99 22.71 -8.76
C GLY A 388 -13.21 21.43 -8.48
N GLY A 389 -13.83 20.46 -7.80
CA GLY A 389 -13.23 19.19 -7.42
C GLY A 389 -12.22 19.28 -6.28
N ILE A 390 -11.55 18.15 -6.03
CA ILE A 390 -10.38 18.03 -5.18
C ILE A 390 -9.24 17.36 -5.95
N THR A 391 -8.01 17.73 -5.60
CA THR A 391 -6.78 17.14 -6.10
C THR A 391 -6.19 16.24 -5.03
N VAL A 392 -6.26 14.93 -5.26
CA VAL A 392 -5.61 13.92 -4.42
C VAL A 392 -4.13 13.85 -4.79
N PHE A 393 -3.27 13.89 -3.79
CA PHE A 393 -1.83 13.97 -3.97
C PHE A 393 -1.08 12.90 -3.15
N GLY A 394 -1.70 12.34 -2.12
CA GLY A 394 -1.14 11.23 -1.34
C GLY A 394 -2.18 10.16 -1.07
N SER A 395 -1.71 8.94 -0.77
CA SER A 395 -2.56 7.81 -0.41
C SER A 395 -1.82 6.89 0.56
N GLN A 396 -2.52 6.43 1.60
CA GLN A 396 -2.06 5.41 2.54
C GLN A 396 -3.06 4.25 2.53
N LEU A 397 -2.58 3.06 2.18
CA LEU A 397 -3.36 1.84 2.12
C LEU A 397 -3.29 1.13 3.48
N HIS A 398 -4.43 0.66 3.99
CA HIS A 398 -4.53 0.11 5.34
C HIS A 398 -5.48 -1.10 5.42
N THR A 399 -4.99 -2.18 6.03
CA THR A 399 -5.75 -3.33 6.52
C THR A 399 -5.18 -3.79 7.87
N HIS A 400 -5.83 -4.76 8.50
CA HIS A 400 -5.21 -5.54 9.57
C HIS A 400 -4.52 -6.79 8.99
N LEU A 401 -4.14 -7.72 9.87
CA LEU A 401 -3.11 -8.74 9.70
C LEU A 401 -3.28 -9.69 8.49
N THR A 402 -4.47 -9.81 7.91
CA THR A 402 -4.74 -10.75 6.82
C THR A 402 -4.75 -10.09 5.43
N GLY A 403 -4.66 -8.77 5.33
CA GLY A 403 -4.64 -8.09 4.04
C GLY A 403 -3.30 -8.25 3.30
N VAL A 404 -3.37 -8.61 2.02
CA VAL A 404 -2.21 -8.94 1.18
C VAL A 404 -2.14 -8.11 -0.12
N ARG A 405 -3.24 -7.46 -0.51
CA ARG A 405 -3.31 -6.63 -1.72
C ARG A 405 -4.40 -5.59 -1.63
N LEU A 406 -4.14 -4.38 -2.15
CA LEU A 406 -5.11 -3.30 -2.21
C LEU A 406 -5.03 -2.54 -3.54
N VAL A 407 -6.19 -2.08 -4.02
CA VAL A 407 -6.29 -1.17 -5.17
C VAL A 407 -7.42 -0.18 -4.95
N THR A 408 -7.22 1.08 -5.34
CA THR A 408 -8.27 2.09 -5.43
C THR A 408 -8.45 2.54 -6.87
N ARG A 409 -9.59 2.17 -7.44
CA ARG A 409 -10.02 2.53 -8.80
C ARG A 409 -10.77 3.86 -8.78
N HIS A 410 -10.65 4.62 -9.87
CA HIS A 410 -11.33 5.91 -10.05
C HIS A 410 -12.24 5.83 -11.27
N VAL A 411 -13.52 6.14 -11.09
CA VAL A 411 -14.54 6.00 -12.14
C VAL A 411 -15.20 7.36 -12.36
N ARG A 412 -15.35 7.76 -13.62
CA ARG A 412 -16.06 8.98 -14.03
C ARG A 412 -17.07 8.64 -15.12
N ALA A 413 -18.34 8.92 -14.86
CA ALA A 413 -19.43 8.67 -15.81
C ALA A 413 -19.41 7.23 -16.39
N GLY A 414 -19.20 6.23 -15.53
CA GLY A 414 -19.15 4.81 -15.88
C GLY A 414 -17.84 4.33 -16.54
N ARG A 415 -16.92 5.24 -16.87
CA ARG A 415 -15.60 4.88 -17.40
C ARG A 415 -14.56 4.88 -16.28
N GLU A 416 -13.83 3.78 -16.19
CA GLU A 416 -12.69 3.69 -15.29
C GLU A 416 -11.51 4.49 -15.84
N LEU A 417 -10.95 5.35 -14.99
CA LEU A 417 -9.78 6.17 -15.22
C LEU A 417 -8.54 5.44 -14.65
N PRO A 418 -7.32 5.93 -14.92
CA PRO A 418 -6.14 5.34 -14.32
C PRO A 418 -6.28 5.24 -12.79
N GLU A 419 -5.86 4.11 -12.24
CA GLU A 419 -6.00 3.78 -10.82
C GLU A 419 -5.30 4.81 -9.94
N MET A 420 -5.91 5.11 -8.79
CA MET A 420 -5.36 6.10 -7.86
C MET A 420 -4.13 5.56 -7.13
N ASN A 421 -4.24 4.33 -6.60
CA ASN A 421 -3.15 3.64 -5.92
C ASN A 421 -3.36 2.12 -6.00
N ARG A 422 -2.27 1.38 -6.04
CA ARG A 422 -2.24 -0.09 -6.08
C ARG A 422 -1.02 -0.58 -5.31
N ASP A 423 -1.21 -1.68 -4.59
CA ASP A 423 -0.14 -2.43 -3.98
C ASP A 423 -0.52 -3.92 -4.01
N ASN A 424 0.08 -4.66 -4.94
CA ASN A 424 -0.19 -6.10 -5.11
C ASN A 424 0.57 -6.95 -4.07
N HIS A 425 1.65 -6.41 -3.51
CA HIS A 425 2.51 -7.05 -2.52
C HIS A 425 2.37 -6.35 -1.16
N TYR A 426 1.15 -5.87 -0.86
CA TYR A 426 0.91 -5.08 0.33
C TYR A 426 1.27 -5.88 1.58
N SER A 427 1.92 -5.21 2.54
CA SER A 427 2.12 -5.75 3.87
C SER A 427 1.60 -4.82 4.94
N THR A 428 0.86 -5.41 5.87
CA THR A 428 0.31 -4.76 7.06
C THR A 428 1.38 -4.20 7.98
N HIS A 429 2.62 -4.68 7.86
CA HIS A 429 3.73 -4.15 8.63
C HIS A 429 4.31 -2.88 7.98
N PHE A 430 4.16 -2.69 6.67
CA PHE A 430 4.76 -1.60 5.89
C PHE A 430 3.70 -0.65 5.30
N GLN A 431 3.20 0.26 6.13
CA GLN A 431 2.09 1.16 5.81
C GLN A 431 2.53 2.63 5.74
N GLU A 432 3.24 3.02 4.68
CA GLU A 432 3.64 4.41 4.47
C GLU A 432 2.58 5.23 3.74
N ILE A 433 2.58 6.56 3.95
CA ILE A 433 1.83 7.48 3.09
C ILE A 433 2.65 7.74 1.84
N ARG A 434 2.14 7.34 0.68
CA ARG A 434 2.83 7.50 -0.59
C ARG A 434 2.40 8.78 -1.27
N ARG A 435 3.38 9.60 -1.71
CA ARG A 435 3.12 10.70 -2.64
C ARG A 435 2.83 10.11 -4.02
N LEU A 436 1.62 10.33 -4.52
CA LEU A 436 1.23 9.85 -5.84
C LEU A 436 2.14 10.47 -6.91
N LYS A 437 2.63 9.64 -7.86
CA LYS A 437 3.45 10.09 -9.01
C LYS A 437 2.71 11.10 -9.87
N ARG A 438 1.39 10.94 -9.97
CA ARG A 438 0.48 11.89 -10.60
C ARG A 438 -0.57 12.34 -9.58
N PRO A 439 -0.82 13.65 -9.44
CA PRO A 439 -2.01 14.12 -8.75
C PRO A 439 -3.28 13.62 -9.47
N VAL A 440 -4.33 13.29 -8.71
CA VAL A 440 -5.60 12.77 -9.22
C VAL A 440 -6.71 13.78 -8.96
N GLN A 441 -7.32 14.28 -10.04
CA GLN A 441 -8.45 15.19 -9.94
C GLN A 441 -9.76 14.40 -9.78
N VAL A 442 -10.38 14.50 -8.61
CA VAL A 442 -11.71 13.96 -8.34
C VAL A 442 -12.73 15.08 -8.46
N LEU A 443 -13.78 14.86 -9.23
CA LEU A 443 -14.87 15.79 -9.46
C LEU A 443 -16.16 15.29 -8.78
N PRO A 444 -17.15 16.17 -8.54
CA PRO A 444 -18.50 15.74 -8.17
C PRO A 444 -19.04 14.73 -9.20
N GLY A 445 -19.68 13.66 -8.71
CA GLY A 445 -20.22 12.59 -9.54
C GLY A 445 -19.20 11.52 -9.96
N ASP A 446 -17.94 11.63 -9.54
CA ASP A 446 -16.98 10.54 -9.66
C ASP A 446 -17.20 9.47 -8.58
N ALA A 447 -16.84 8.22 -8.86
CA ALA A 447 -16.79 7.17 -7.85
C ALA A 447 -15.35 6.72 -7.57
N LEU A 448 -15.07 6.38 -6.32
CA LEU A 448 -13.80 5.80 -5.87
C LEU A 448 -14.08 4.44 -5.25
N VAL A 449 -13.39 3.41 -5.74
CA VAL A 449 -13.67 2.02 -5.35
C VAL A 449 -12.40 1.38 -4.81
N THR A 450 -12.38 1.06 -3.52
CA THR A 450 -11.23 0.45 -2.85
C THR A 450 -11.51 -1.03 -2.61
N THR A 451 -10.69 -1.89 -3.19
CA THR A 451 -10.78 -3.35 -3.04
C THR A 451 -9.56 -3.85 -2.27
N CYS A 452 -9.80 -4.63 -1.23
CA CYS A 452 -8.79 -5.30 -0.43
C CYS A 452 -8.90 -6.81 -0.61
N THR A 453 -7.76 -7.50 -0.76
CA THR A 453 -7.67 -8.96 -0.81
C THR A 453 -7.05 -9.47 0.48
N TYR A 454 -7.65 -10.51 1.03
CA TYR A 454 -7.25 -11.11 2.31
C TYR A 454 -6.85 -12.58 2.14
N ASP A 455 -5.88 -13.01 2.95
CA ASP A 455 -5.48 -14.40 3.15
C ASP A 455 -5.81 -14.84 4.58
N THR A 456 -6.80 -15.72 4.72
CA THR A 456 -7.25 -16.29 5.98
C THR A 456 -6.94 -17.78 6.10
N ARG A 457 -6.01 -18.33 5.32
CA ARG A 457 -5.60 -19.76 5.41
C ARG A 457 -5.20 -20.17 6.83
N ALA A 458 -4.54 -19.27 7.56
CA ALA A 458 -4.12 -19.49 8.94
C ALA A 458 -5.20 -19.22 10.00
N ARG A 459 -6.38 -18.71 9.61
CA ARG A 459 -7.47 -18.36 10.54
C ARG A 459 -8.45 -19.52 10.67
N PRO A 460 -8.68 -20.07 11.88
CA PRO A 460 -9.64 -21.16 12.06
C PRO A 460 -11.11 -20.69 12.04
N ASN A 461 -11.37 -19.42 12.29
CA ASN A 461 -12.70 -18.83 12.41
C ASN A 461 -12.87 -17.66 11.44
N VAL A 462 -14.13 -17.29 11.20
CA VAL A 462 -14.48 -16.09 10.42
C VAL A 462 -13.82 -14.84 11.01
N THR A 463 -13.30 -13.99 10.13
CA THR A 463 -12.70 -12.70 10.49
C THR A 463 -13.71 -11.61 10.17
N LEU A 464 -14.11 -10.83 11.16
CA LEU A 464 -15.14 -9.79 11.01
C LEU A 464 -14.49 -8.44 10.72
N GLY A 465 -15.22 -7.51 10.11
CA GLY A 465 -14.82 -6.11 10.07
C GLY A 465 -14.91 -5.45 11.44
N GLY A 466 -13.92 -4.66 11.83
CA GLY A 466 -13.90 -4.08 13.17
C GLY A 466 -12.63 -3.31 13.52
N PHE A 467 -12.56 -2.86 14.78
CA PHE A 467 -11.44 -2.05 15.29
C PHE A 467 -10.32 -2.89 15.91
N SER A 468 -10.56 -4.16 16.22
CA SER A 468 -9.54 -5.02 16.81
C SER A 468 -8.52 -5.42 15.75
N ILE A 469 -7.24 -5.56 16.14
CA ILE A 469 -6.20 -6.13 15.27
C ILE A 469 -6.51 -7.55 14.78
N GLN A 470 -7.43 -8.25 15.47
CA GLN A 470 -7.91 -9.58 15.09
C GLN A 470 -9.15 -9.54 14.18
N ASP A 471 -9.81 -8.39 14.08
CA ASP A 471 -10.81 -8.08 13.06
C ASP A 471 -10.07 -7.59 11.79
N GLU A 472 -10.79 -7.18 10.76
CA GLU A 472 -10.24 -6.59 9.54
C GLU A 472 -10.73 -5.19 9.22
N MET A 473 -9.93 -4.49 8.42
CA MET A 473 -10.24 -3.20 7.81
C MET A 473 -9.89 -3.21 6.33
N CYS A 474 -10.56 -2.37 5.55
CA CYS A 474 -10.20 -2.06 4.16
C CYS A 474 -10.28 -0.55 3.97
N VAL A 475 -9.13 0.14 4.00
CA VAL A 475 -9.11 1.60 3.99
C VAL A 475 -8.04 2.14 3.05
N ASN A 476 -8.39 3.21 2.33
CA ASN A 476 -7.43 4.11 1.72
C ASN A 476 -7.63 5.51 2.28
N TYR A 477 -6.63 6.03 3.00
CA TYR A 477 -6.60 7.43 3.42
C TYR A 477 -6.01 8.27 2.29
N ILE A 478 -6.85 9.07 1.65
CA ILE A 478 -6.40 9.97 0.58
C ILE A 478 -6.08 11.35 1.15
N HIS A 479 -4.93 11.89 0.76
CA HIS A 479 -4.51 13.25 1.09
C HIS A 479 -4.81 14.15 -0.10
N TYR A 480 -5.57 15.22 0.13
CA TYR A 480 -6.10 16.04 -0.96
C TYR A 480 -6.18 17.52 -0.61
N TYR A 481 -6.39 18.36 -1.63
CA TYR A 481 -6.75 19.78 -1.47
C TYR A 481 -7.72 20.23 -2.59
N PRO A 482 -8.48 21.32 -2.41
CA PRO A 482 -8.71 22.01 -1.15
C PRO A 482 -9.49 21.12 -0.16
N LYS A 483 -9.30 21.33 1.14
CA LYS A 483 -10.06 20.64 2.18
C LYS A 483 -11.57 20.86 1.97
N VAL A 484 -12.33 19.77 2.00
CA VAL A 484 -13.80 19.78 1.95
C VAL A 484 -14.38 19.21 3.24
N ASP A 485 -15.70 19.28 3.40
CA ASP A 485 -16.39 18.76 4.58
C ASP A 485 -16.58 17.23 4.52
N LEU A 486 -16.47 16.60 3.35
CA LEU A 486 -16.51 15.13 3.22
C LEU A 486 -15.23 14.51 3.80
N GLU A 487 -15.38 13.75 4.88
CA GLU A 487 -14.25 13.12 5.60
C GLU A 487 -14.31 11.60 5.53
N VAL A 488 -15.49 11.01 5.62
CA VAL A 488 -15.69 9.57 5.46
C VAL A 488 -16.56 9.32 4.25
N CYS A 489 -16.04 8.59 3.28
CA CYS A 489 -16.77 8.10 2.12
C CYS A 489 -16.57 6.59 1.99
N LYS A 490 -17.37 5.84 2.74
CA LYS A 490 -17.25 4.40 2.91
C LYS A 490 -18.56 3.69 2.66
N SER A 491 -18.49 2.38 2.44
CA SER A 491 -19.67 1.54 2.29
C SER A 491 -19.56 0.21 3.01
N SER A 492 -20.69 -0.47 3.16
CA SER A 492 -20.80 -1.86 3.55
C SER A 492 -22.01 -2.50 2.85
N VAL A 493 -22.19 -3.80 2.97
CA VAL A 493 -23.44 -4.45 2.55
C VAL A 493 -24.63 -3.87 3.31
N SER A 494 -25.76 -3.64 2.63
CA SER A 494 -26.98 -3.16 3.29
C SER A 494 -27.52 -4.16 4.33
N ASP A 495 -28.07 -3.63 5.42
CA ASP A 495 -28.62 -4.43 6.53
C ASP A 495 -29.67 -5.43 6.06
N ALA A 496 -30.60 -5.00 5.20
CA ALA A 496 -31.69 -5.83 4.71
C ALA A 496 -31.20 -7.00 3.85
N SER A 497 -30.17 -6.78 3.02
CA SER A 497 -29.58 -7.82 2.17
C SER A 497 -28.84 -8.85 3.01
N LEU A 498 -28.08 -8.39 4.01
CA LEU A 498 -27.35 -9.27 4.90
C LEU A 498 -28.28 -10.10 5.80
N GLN A 499 -29.35 -9.49 6.32
CA GLN A 499 -30.39 -10.21 7.06
C GLN A 499 -31.08 -11.26 6.19
N SER A 500 -31.35 -10.93 4.92
CA SER A 500 -31.94 -11.88 3.96
C SER A 500 -31.01 -13.05 3.68
N TYR A 501 -29.70 -12.81 3.54
CA TYR A 501 -28.69 -13.85 3.39
C TYR A 501 -28.69 -14.83 4.57
N PHE A 502 -28.66 -14.33 5.81
CA PHE A 502 -28.69 -15.19 6.99
C PHE A 502 -30.00 -15.97 7.13
N ARG A 503 -31.14 -15.37 6.76
CA ARG A 503 -32.41 -16.10 6.71
C ARG A 503 -32.38 -17.21 5.67
N LEU A 504 -31.85 -16.96 4.47
CA LEU A 504 -31.75 -17.98 3.42
C LEU A 504 -30.81 -19.13 3.83
N LEU A 505 -29.70 -18.83 4.51
CA LEU A 505 -28.83 -19.87 5.09
C LEU A 505 -29.54 -20.73 6.14
N HIS A 506 -30.45 -20.14 6.92
CA HIS A 506 -31.24 -20.88 7.89
C HIS A 506 -32.26 -21.78 7.20
N GLU A 507 -33.06 -21.21 6.30
CA GLU A 507 -34.21 -21.87 5.67
C GLU A 507 -33.79 -22.94 4.66
N LEU A 508 -32.73 -22.69 3.88
CA LEU A 508 -32.30 -23.57 2.79
C LEU A 508 -31.18 -24.52 3.20
N ASP A 509 -30.26 -24.04 4.03
CA ASP A 509 -29.01 -24.75 4.37
C ASP A 509 -28.99 -25.29 5.81
N GLY A 510 -30.06 -25.07 6.58
CA GLY A 510 -30.20 -25.52 7.97
C GLY A 510 -29.13 -24.95 8.91
N GLN A 511 -28.56 -23.78 8.59
CA GLN A 511 -27.61 -23.11 9.48
C GLN A 511 -28.34 -22.52 10.70
N ASP A 512 -27.65 -22.45 11.84
CA ASP A 512 -28.19 -21.83 13.06
C ASP A 512 -28.03 -20.31 13.00
N THR A 513 -28.65 -19.70 12.00
CA THR A 513 -28.63 -18.26 11.76
C THR A 513 -30.03 -17.67 11.96
N GLY A 514 -30.10 -16.45 12.47
CA GLY A 514 -31.33 -15.70 12.60
C GLY A 514 -31.16 -14.34 13.29
N PRO A 515 -32.24 -13.53 13.35
CA PRO A 515 -32.19 -12.18 13.91
C PRO A 515 -31.74 -12.12 15.38
N HIS A 516 -31.97 -13.20 16.13
CA HIS A 516 -31.68 -13.28 17.57
C HIS A 516 -30.19 -13.29 17.93
N LEU A 517 -29.29 -13.59 16.97
CA LEU A 517 -27.85 -13.67 17.20
C LEU A 517 -27.09 -12.35 16.95
N GLY A 518 -27.71 -11.38 16.26
CA GLY A 518 -26.99 -10.24 15.68
C GLY A 518 -26.04 -10.66 14.54
N VAL A 519 -25.39 -9.68 13.91
CA VAL A 519 -24.57 -9.93 12.70
C VAL A 519 -23.34 -10.79 13.00
N SER A 520 -22.51 -10.37 13.96
CA SER A 520 -21.35 -11.16 14.42
C SER A 520 -21.71 -12.60 14.83
N GLY A 521 -22.82 -12.76 15.57
CA GLY A 521 -23.28 -14.08 16.02
C GLY A 521 -23.69 -14.97 14.86
N ASN A 522 -24.39 -14.42 13.87
CA ASN A 522 -24.76 -15.14 12.66
C ASN A 522 -23.53 -15.64 11.89
N TYR A 523 -22.55 -14.79 11.61
CA TYR A 523 -21.33 -15.22 10.90
C TYR A 523 -20.56 -16.32 11.66
N ARG A 524 -20.53 -16.27 12.99
CA ARG A 524 -19.88 -17.28 13.83
C ARG A 524 -20.63 -18.61 13.88
N ALA A 525 -21.95 -18.59 13.67
CA ALA A 525 -22.77 -19.80 13.64
C ALA A 525 -22.70 -20.55 12.28
N VAL A 526 -22.29 -19.87 11.20
CA VAL A 526 -22.15 -20.50 9.87
C VAL A 526 -21.03 -21.54 9.88
N ARG A 527 -21.34 -22.75 9.39
CA ARG A 527 -20.35 -23.76 9.04
C ARG A 527 -19.79 -23.46 7.64
N TRP A 528 -18.63 -22.83 7.61
CA TRP A 528 -18.00 -22.37 6.38
C TRP A 528 -17.56 -23.53 5.47
N THR A 529 -17.92 -23.42 4.19
CA THR A 529 -17.47 -24.29 3.10
C THR A 529 -17.02 -23.42 1.93
N PRO A 530 -16.22 -23.93 0.97
CA PRO A 530 -15.84 -23.17 -0.22
C PRO A 530 -17.04 -22.66 -1.02
N VAL A 531 -18.17 -23.37 -0.98
CA VAL A 531 -19.41 -22.93 -1.64
C VAL A 531 -20.02 -21.73 -0.89
N ARG A 532 -20.16 -21.80 0.43
CA ARG A 532 -20.71 -20.67 1.22
C ARG A 532 -19.84 -19.42 1.18
N ALA A 533 -18.52 -19.60 1.14
CA ALA A 533 -17.60 -18.48 0.95
C ALA A 533 -17.85 -17.78 -0.39
N ARG A 534 -18.01 -18.54 -1.48
CA ARG A 534 -18.35 -17.98 -2.80
C ARG A 534 -19.73 -17.31 -2.83
N VAL A 535 -20.73 -17.88 -2.18
CA VAL A 535 -22.07 -17.26 -2.08
C VAL A 535 -22.00 -15.94 -1.31
N LEU A 536 -21.22 -15.88 -0.23
CA LEU A 536 -21.00 -14.62 0.50
C LEU A 536 -20.28 -13.58 -0.37
N SER A 537 -19.27 -13.98 -1.14
CA SER A 537 -18.60 -13.08 -2.09
C SER A 537 -19.60 -12.49 -3.09
N ALA A 538 -20.44 -13.35 -3.71
CA ALA A 538 -21.45 -12.90 -4.65
C ALA A 538 -22.49 -11.97 -4.01
N LEU A 539 -22.85 -12.19 -2.74
CA LEU A 539 -23.68 -11.25 -1.99
C LEU A 539 -23.02 -9.88 -1.92
N TYR A 540 -21.73 -9.81 -1.59
CA TYR A 540 -21.01 -8.53 -1.47
C TYR A 540 -20.85 -7.81 -2.80
N ASP A 541 -20.74 -8.55 -3.91
CA ASP A 541 -20.59 -7.96 -5.25
C ASP A 541 -21.91 -7.39 -5.80
N GLU A 542 -23.06 -8.01 -5.46
CA GLU A 542 -24.36 -7.70 -6.08
C GLU A 542 -25.32 -6.93 -5.16
N ALA A 543 -25.17 -7.02 -3.85
CA ALA A 543 -26.13 -6.44 -2.92
C ALA A 543 -26.08 -4.90 -2.90
N PRO A 544 -27.22 -4.23 -2.64
CA PRO A 544 -27.23 -2.81 -2.31
C PRO A 544 -26.31 -2.49 -1.13
N LEU A 545 -25.71 -1.30 -1.18
CA LEU A 545 -24.76 -0.77 -0.22
C LEU A 545 -25.45 0.06 0.86
N ALA A 546 -25.04 -0.10 2.10
CA ALA A 546 -25.16 0.96 3.10
C ALA A 546 -23.96 1.90 2.97
N MET A 547 -24.21 3.20 2.88
CA MET A 547 -23.20 4.24 2.68
C MET A 547 -22.98 5.06 3.95
N GLN A 548 -21.71 5.25 4.32
CA GLN A 548 -21.25 6.29 5.23
C GLN A 548 -20.68 7.45 4.42
N CYS A 549 -21.58 8.37 4.06
CA CYS A 549 -21.24 9.67 3.49
C CYS A 549 -21.26 10.71 4.63
N ASN A 550 -20.15 10.84 5.36
CA ASN A 550 -20.10 11.65 6.58
C ASN A 550 -19.23 12.90 6.43
N ARG A 551 -19.69 13.96 7.09
CA ARG A 551 -18.98 15.22 7.26
C ARG A 551 -17.87 15.10 8.29
N SER A 552 -16.97 16.07 8.33
CA SER A 552 -15.96 16.22 9.39
C SER A 552 -16.55 16.34 10.79
N SER A 553 -17.82 16.73 10.92
CA SER A 553 -18.52 16.74 12.21
C SER A 553 -18.96 15.36 12.71
N GLY A 554 -18.78 14.31 11.89
CA GLY A 554 -19.34 12.97 12.11
C GLY A 554 -20.81 12.83 11.69
N ALA A 555 -21.48 13.92 11.32
CA ALA A 555 -22.86 13.88 10.82
C ALA A 555 -22.91 13.40 9.36
N ARG A 556 -23.95 12.66 8.99
CA ARG A 556 -24.21 12.26 7.59
C ARG A 556 -24.64 13.45 6.74
N PHE A 557 -24.28 13.44 5.46
CA PHE A 557 -24.91 14.34 4.49
C PHE A 557 -26.42 14.01 4.34
N PRO A 558 -27.30 15.00 4.09
CA PRO A 558 -28.71 14.74 3.88
C PRO A 558 -28.97 13.78 2.72
N GLY A 559 -29.83 12.79 2.93
CA GLY A 559 -30.16 11.75 1.95
C GLY A 559 -30.49 10.42 2.63
N ASP A 560 -31.11 9.50 1.89
CA ASP A 560 -31.17 8.10 2.29
C ASP A 560 -29.94 7.38 1.75
N TRP A 561 -29.19 6.75 2.65
CA TRP A 561 -27.91 6.11 2.38
C TRP A 561 -27.94 4.62 2.76
N ALA A 562 -29.10 4.05 3.09
CA ALA A 562 -29.18 2.70 3.65
C ALA A 562 -29.14 1.57 2.59
N ALA A 563 -29.56 1.86 1.36
CA ALA A 563 -29.68 0.88 0.27
C ALA A 563 -29.39 1.52 -1.10
N MET A 564 -28.14 1.91 -1.30
CA MET A 564 -27.65 2.52 -2.54
C MET A 564 -27.13 1.47 -3.52
N ALA A 565 -27.26 1.71 -4.82
CA ALA A 565 -26.59 0.88 -5.82
C ALA A 565 -25.11 1.24 -5.91
N ALA A 566 -24.25 0.26 -6.17
CA ALA A 566 -22.85 0.54 -6.53
C ALA A 566 -22.81 1.30 -7.86
N THR A 567 -21.86 2.24 -8.00
CA THR A 567 -21.69 2.97 -9.26
C THR A 567 -21.28 2.01 -10.38
N ARG A 568 -22.11 1.93 -11.43
CA ARG A 568 -21.88 1.02 -12.55
C ARG A 568 -20.64 1.40 -13.34
N VAL A 569 -19.75 0.45 -13.57
CA VAL A 569 -18.60 0.58 -14.49
C VAL A 569 -18.99 -0.05 -15.83
N THR A 570 -19.14 0.77 -16.86
CA THR A 570 -19.49 0.34 -18.22
C THR A 570 -18.27 0.18 -19.12
N ALA A 571 -17.18 0.87 -18.82
CA ALA A 571 -15.92 0.78 -19.55
C ALA A 571 -14.77 0.61 -18.53
N PRO A 572 -14.41 -0.64 -18.18
CA PRO A 572 -13.30 -0.91 -17.28
C PRO A 572 -11.97 -0.52 -17.92
N LEU A 573 -10.96 -0.25 -17.08
CA LEU A 573 -9.62 0.09 -17.55
C LEU A 573 -8.98 -1.20 -18.10
N PRO A 574 -8.48 -1.22 -19.35
CA PRO A 574 -7.81 -2.40 -19.87
C PRO A 574 -6.52 -2.67 -19.08
N ALA A 575 -6.19 -3.95 -18.91
CA ALA A 575 -4.91 -4.33 -18.34
C ALA A 575 -3.76 -3.68 -19.13
N ALA A 576 -2.77 -3.14 -18.42
CA ALA A 576 -1.61 -2.56 -19.07
C ALA A 576 -0.89 -3.64 -19.91
N PRO A 577 -0.59 -3.38 -21.19
CA PRO A 577 0.10 -4.37 -22.01
C PRO A 577 1.48 -4.65 -21.43
N ARG A 578 1.78 -5.93 -21.16
CA ARG A 578 3.11 -6.38 -20.74
C ARG A 578 4.05 -6.26 -21.95
N PRO A 579 5.10 -5.42 -21.90
CA PRO A 579 5.98 -5.16 -23.04
C PRO A 579 7.02 -6.28 -23.23
N CYS A 580 6.58 -7.53 -23.19
CA CYS A 580 7.41 -8.69 -23.43
C CYS A 580 7.19 -9.20 -24.85
N PRO A 581 8.26 -9.52 -25.61
CA PRO A 581 8.09 -10.13 -26.92
C PRO A 581 7.34 -11.45 -26.75
N LEU A 582 6.22 -11.62 -27.46
CA LEU A 582 5.54 -12.91 -27.55
C LEU A 582 6.56 -13.90 -28.12
N ARG A 583 7.02 -14.84 -27.30
CA ARG A 583 7.81 -15.96 -27.81
C ARG A 583 6.92 -16.74 -28.77
N GLU A 584 7.32 -16.81 -30.04
CA GLU A 584 6.78 -17.80 -30.97
C GLU A 584 7.14 -19.18 -30.39
N HIS A 585 6.20 -19.79 -29.65
CA HIS A 585 6.30 -21.20 -29.34
C HIS A 585 6.17 -21.97 -30.66
N GLY A 586 7.32 -22.43 -31.16
CA GLY A 586 7.38 -23.42 -32.21
C GLY A 586 6.51 -24.61 -31.83
N ARG A 587 5.61 -24.99 -32.73
CA ARG A 587 4.81 -26.23 -32.65
C ARG A 587 5.70 -27.41 -32.28
N HIS A 588 5.60 -27.87 -31.05
CA HIS A 588 5.73 -29.29 -30.74
C HIS A 588 4.57 -29.67 -29.85
N GLY A 589 3.67 -30.49 -30.39
CA GLY A 589 2.52 -31.02 -29.67
C GLY A 589 2.97 -31.97 -28.57
N GLY A 590 2.40 -31.78 -27.40
CA GLY A 590 2.39 -32.65 -26.24
C GLY A 590 1.36 -32.06 -25.28
N GLU A 591 0.26 -32.78 -25.10
CA GLU A 591 -0.83 -32.43 -24.19
C GLU A 591 -0.29 -32.39 -22.75
N ASP A 592 -0.48 -31.25 -22.07
CA ASP A 592 -0.59 -31.18 -20.61
C ASP A 592 -1.56 -30.02 -20.29
N GLU A 593 -2.48 -30.28 -19.36
CA GLU A 593 -3.67 -29.49 -19.05
C GLU A 593 -3.32 -28.26 -18.19
N ASP A 594 -3.50 -27.06 -18.75
CA ASP A 594 -3.54 -25.79 -17.98
C ASP A 594 -4.99 -25.51 -17.53
N GLU A 595 -5.29 -25.74 -16.26
CA GLU A 595 -6.44 -25.12 -15.57
C GLU A 595 -6.03 -23.73 -15.05
N ASP A 596 -6.22 -22.69 -15.86
CA ASP A 596 -6.48 -21.33 -15.37
C ASP A 596 -7.11 -20.49 -16.50
N GLY A 597 -8.44 -20.56 -16.58
CA GLY A 597 -9.23 -19.77 -17.52
C GLY A 597 -9.57 -18.38 -16.96
N PRO A 598 -9.42 -17.29 -17.73
CA PRO A 598 -9.87 -15.97 -17.29
C PRO A 598 -11.40 -15.89 -17.36
N ALA A 599 -12.02 -15.43 -16.27
CA ALA A 599 -13.45 -15.16 -16.20
C ALA A 599 -13.84 -14.10 -17.25
N ALA A 600 -14.62 -14.54 -18.24
CA ALA A 600 -15.15 -13.69 -19.30
C ALA A 600 -16.26 -12.77 -18.77
N ALA A 601 -16.21 -11.50 -19.19
CA ALA A 601 -17.27 -10.52 -19.00
C ALA A 601 -18.59 -10.98 -19.67
N PRO A 602 -19.77 -10.72 -19.08
CA PRO A 602 -21.03 -11.13 -19.68
C PRO A 602 -21.38 -10.21 -20.87
N GLN A 603 -21.39 -10.78 -22.07
CA GLN A 603 -21.97 -10.15 -23.26
C GLN A 603 -23.49 -10.27 -23.22
N HIS A 604 -24.14 -9.16 -23.54
CA HIS A 604 -25.57 -9.03 -23.80
C HIS A 604 -26.08 -10.10 -24.78
N ALA A 605 -27.19 -10.76 -24.43
CA ALA A 605 -27.96 -11.57 -25.36
C ALA A 605 -29.00 -10.70 -26.07
N ASP A 606 -28.93 -10.73 -27.40
CA ASP A 606 -29.82 -10.06 -28.33
C ASP A 606 -31.22 -10.68 -28.38
N ALA A 607 -32.14 -9.81 -28.80
CA ALA A 607 -33.54 -10.04 -29.05
C ALA A 607 -33.84 -11.23 -29.98
N VAL A 608 -34.87 -12.00 -29.61
CA VAL A 608 -35.65 -12.81 -30.55
C VAL A 608 -37.05 -12.23 -30.65
N ARG A 609 -37.45 -11.88 -31.88
CA ARG A 609 -38.75 -11.36 -32.29
C ARG A 609 -39.44 -12.46 -33.11
N MET A 610 -40.66 -12.86 -32.73
CA MET A 610 -41.71 -13.50 -33.56
C MET A 610 -43.04 -13.24 -32.84
N GLU A 611 -43.83 -12.24 -33.27
CA GLU A 611 -44.95 -12.30 -34.24
C GLU A 611 -46.29 -12.84 -33.67
N ASP A 612 -47.11 -11.88 -33.22
CA ASP A 612 -48.50 -11.57 -33.61
C ASP A 612 -49.54 -12.67 -33.90
N TRP A 613 -50.52 -12.79 -33.00
CA TRP A 613 -51.97 -13.09 -33.19
C TRP A 613 -52.63 -12.53 -31.90
N GLY A 614 -53.63 -11.65 -31.82
CA GLY A 614 -54.74 -11.28 -32.68
C GLY A 614 -56.04 -11.37 -31.86
N GLN A 615 -56.67 -10.22 -31.53
CA GLN A 615 -58.08 -9.98 -31.11
C GLN A 615 -58.55 -10.69 -29.81
N GLY A 616 -59.42 -10.16 -28.93
CA GLY A 616 -60.24 -8.96 -28.79
C GLY A 616 -61.06 -9.10 -27.48
N ASP A 617 -61.82 -8.05 -27.17
CA ASP A 617 -62.97 -7.97 -26.25
C ASP A 617 -62.76 -7.75 -24.72
N ASP A 618 -63.15 -6.54 -24.32
CA ASP A 618 -64.09 -6.19 -23.24
C ASP A 618 -63.92 -6.77 -21.83
N MET A 619 -63.62 -5.89 -20.84
CA MET A 619 -64.65 -5.34 -19.93
C MET A 619 -64.04 -4.56 -18.75
N ASP A 620 -64.43 -3.28 -18.74
CA ASP A 620 -65.04 -2.51 -17.64
C ASP A 620 -64.31 -2.19 -16.30
N TRP A 621 -64.64 -0.98 -15.87
CA TRP A 621 -64.15 -0.17 -14.76
C TRP A 621 -64.65 -0.61 -13.39
N GLY A 622 -63.89 -0.28 -12.34
CA GLY A 622 -64.37 -0.35 -10.96
C GLY A 622 -63.47 0.34 -9.95
N GLN A 623 -63.75 1.61 -9.69
CA GLN A 623 -63.25 2.37 -8.53
C GLN A 623 -63.69 1.72 -7.20
N GLY A 624 -62.93 1.89 -6.12
CA GLY A 624 -63.43 1.59 -4.77
C GLY A 624 -62.43 1.75 -3.63
N HIS A 625 -62.54 2.88 -2.92
CA HIS A 625 -61.92 3.20 -1.63
C HIS A 625 -61.95 2.11 -0.54
N GLY A 626 -61.01 2.18 0.42
CA GLY A 626 -61.24 1.67 1.77
C GLY A 626 -60.03 1.66 2.68
N ARG A 627 -60.02 2.54 3.68
CA ARG A 627 -59.07 2.59 4.82
C ARG A 627 -59.06 1.28 5.61
N HIS A 628 -57.89 0.88 6.12
CA HIS A 628 -57.63 0.75 7.55
C HIS A 628 -56.13 0.75 7.85
#